data_AF-A0A353HAX4-F1
#
_entry.id   AF-A0A353HAX4-F1
#
_cell.length_a   1.000
_cell.length_b   1.000
_cell.length_c   1.000
_cell.angle_alpha   90.00
_cell.angle_beta   90.00
_cell.angle_gamma   90.00
#
_symmetry.space_group_name_H-M   'P 1'
#
loop_
_entity.id
_entity.type
_entity.pdbx_description
1 polymer ?
#
loop_
_entity_poly.entity_id
_entity_poly.type
_entity_poly.pdbx_seq_one_letter_code
_entity_poly.pdbx_strand_id
1 'polypeptide(L)'
;MNIIKCMKERNYFCASNTGNGFVNYFDSIMDVNRPYFRYVIKGGSGTGKSTFMKNIAKYFSDKCENIEYFYCSSDPKSLDGLNLVNENISIVDGTSPHVIDASVPMVCDKIINVGEFISSDVAKHSNEILSIIDEKKKIYNNLYKYLNAGK
;
A
#
# COMPACT_ATOMS: atom_id res chain seq x y z
N MET A 1 26.64 -20.01 22.02
CA MET A 1 25.42 -19.88 21.19
C MET A 1 25.40 -18.49 20.61
N ASN A 2 25.56 -18.36 19.29
CA ASN A 2 25.50 -17.05 18.63
C ASN A 2 24.05 -16.55 18.68
N ILE A 3 23.84 -15.42 19.35
CA ILE A 3 22.59 -14.68 19.31
C ILE A 3 22.45 -14.16 17.88
N ILE A 4 21.50 -14.71 17.13
CA ILE A 4 21.16 -14.26 15.79
C ILE A 4 20.75 -12.78 15.89
N LYS A 5 21.40 -11.96 15.07
CA LYS A 5 21.25 -10.50 15.01
C LYS A 5 19.78 -10.13 14.85
N CYS A 6 19.28 -9.26 15.75
CA CYS A 6 17.88 -8.78 15.75
C CYS A 6 17.50 -8.21 14.38
N MET A 7 16.47 -8.81 13.78
CA MET A 7 15.67 -8.18 12.73
C MET A 7 14.97 -6.95 13.32
N LYS A 8 15.05 -5.80 12.63
CA LYS A 8 14.34 -4.58 13.03
C LYS A 8 13.10 -4.41 12.17
N GLU A 9 11.94 -4.64 12.75
CA GLU A 9 10.65 -4.30 12.15
C GLU A 9 10.23 -2.89 12.56
N ARG A 10 9.68 -2.14 11.61
CA ARG A 10 9.07 -0.83 11.87
C ARG A 10 7.73 -0.76 11.17
N ASN A 11 6.76 -0.15 11.83
CA ASN A 11 5.37 -0.08 11.37
C ASN A 11 4.95 1.38 11.31
N TYR A 12 4.40 1.80 10.19
CA TYR A 12 4.07 3.20 9.90
C TYR A 12 2.69 3.32 9.28
N PHE A 13 2.03 4.45 9.53
CA PHE A 13 0.90 4.93 8.74
C PHE A 13 1.36 6.17 7.98
N CYS A 14 1.29 6.11 6.66
CA CYS A 14 1.85 7.15 5.78
C CYS A 14 0.78 8.05 5.19
N ALA A 15 -0.47 7.72 5.43
CA ALA A 15 -1.59 8.53 5.02
C ALA A 15 -2.64 8.59 6.14
N SER A 16 -3.51 9.57 6.08
CA SER A 16 -4.61 9.72 7.04
C SER A 16 -5.75 10.53 6.44
N ASN A 17 -6.95 10.33 6.97
CA ASN A 17 -8.13 11.14 6.67
C ASN A 17 -8.20 12.30 7.67
N THR A 18 -8.15 13.53 7.17
CA THR A 18 -8.27 14.75 7.98
C THR A 18 -9.54 15.50 7.63
N GLY A 19 -9.91 16.50 8.42
CA GLY A 19 -11.04 17.37 8.04
C GLY A 19 -10.76 18.23 6.80
N ASN A 20 -9.52 18.31 6.30
CA ASN A 20 -9.19 18.93 5.02
C ASN A 20 -9.17 17.92 3.86
N GLY A 21 -9.54 16.65 4.12
CA GLY A 21 -9.46 15.56 3.16
C GLY A 21 -8.31 14.59 3.46
N PHE A 22 -8.04 13.72 2.50
CA PHE A 22 -6.99 12.72 2.57
C PHE A 22 -5.60 13.37 2.48
N VAL A 23 -4.70 13.02 3.40
CA VAL A 23 -3.31 13.46 3.42
C VAL A 23 -2.42 12.24 3.20
N ASN A 24 -1.45 12.37 2.30
CA ASN A 24 -0.53 11.32 1.91
C ASN A 24 0.93 11.79 2.04
N TYR A 25 1.75 11.03 2.75
CA TYR A 25 3.19 11.26 2.95
C TYR A 25 4.05 10.18 2.28
N PHE A 26 3.47 9.33 1.44
CA PHE A 26 4.22 8.31 0.71
C PHE A 26 5.36 8.92 -0.14
N ASP A 27 5.17 10.10 -0.73
CA ASP A 27 6.20 10.79 -1.51
C ASP A 27 7.46 11.10 -0.69
N SER A 28 7.31 11.38 0.61
CA SER A 28 8.45 11.62 1.51
C SER A 28 9.23 10.34 1.84
N ILE A 29 8.60 9.18 1.68
CA ILE A 29 9.17 7.86 1.96
C ILE A 29 9.80 7.28 0.70
N MET A 30 9.23 7.60 -0.46
CA MET A 30 9.68 7.19 -1.79
C MET A 30 10.46 8.28 -2.52
N ASP A 31 11.14 9.16 -1.78
CA ASP A 31 12.05 10.14 -2.36
C ASP A 31 13.01 9.42 -3.33
N VAL A 32 13.03 9.88 -4.58
CA VAL A 32 13.84 9.32 -5.68
C VAL A 32 15.34 9.39 -5.40
N ASN A 33 15.75 10.21 -4.44
CA ASN A 33 17.14 10.30 -3.98
C ASN A 33 17.50 9.18 -2.98
N ARG A 34 16.53 8.38 -2.52
CA ARG A 34 16.81 7.19 -1.73
C ARG A 34 17.27 6.04 -2.63
N PRO A 35 18.16 5.17 -2.15
CA PRO A 35 18.81 4.15 -2.98
C PRO A 35 17.90 2.95 -3.31
N TYR A 36 16.56 3.09 -3.30
CA TYR A 36 15.64 1.98 -3.44
C TYR A 36 15.19 1.77 -4.89
N PHE A 37 15.23 0.52 -5.36
CA PHE A 37 14.46 0.12 -6.53
C PHE A 37 13.01 -0.12 -6.12
N ARG A 38 12.05 0.50 -6.81
CA ARG A 38 10.65 0.51 -6.44
C ARG A 38 9.80 -0.36 -7.37
N TYR A 39 9.02 -1.25 -6.77
CA TYR A 39 7.95 -1.98 -7.42
C TYR A 39 6.61 -1.32 -7.11
N VAL A 40 5.92 -0.85 -8.15
CA VAL A 40 4.57 -0.28 -8.03
C VAL A 40 3.56 -1.35 -8.40
N ILE A 41 2.80 -1.82 -7.43
CA ILE A 41 1.74 -2.81 -7.63
C ILE A 41 0.45 -2.08 -8.01
N LYS A 42 -0.04 -2.28 -9.23
CA LYS A 42 -1.33 -1.76 -9.70
C LYS A 42 -2.41 -2.85 -9.65
N GLY A 43 -3.64 -2.45 -9.34
CA GLY A 43 -4.83 -3.30 -9.32
C GLY A 43 -5.97 -2.68 -8.49
N GLY A 44 -7.22 -3.05 -8.76
CA GLY A 44 -8.37 -2.54 -8.00
C GLY A 44 -8.40 -2.98 -6.52
N SER A 45 -9.39 -2.51 -5.75
CA SER A 45 -9.62 -3.04 -4.41
C SER A 45 -9.90 -4.54 -4.48
N GLY A 46 -9.35 -5.32 -3.54
CA GLY A 46 -9.57 -6.77 -3.49
C GLY A 46 -8.72 -7.63 -4.42
N THR A 47 -7.80 -7.05 -5.21
CA THR A 47 -6.91 -7.81 -6.11
C THR A 47 -5.72 -8.49 -5.41
N GLY A 48 -5.73 -8.57 -4.09
CA GLY A 48 -4.71 -9.28 -3.31
C GLY A 48 -3.39 -8.53 -3.11
N LYS A 49 -3.30 -7.22 -3.40
CA LYS A 49 -2.06 -6.42 -3.28
C LYS A 49 -1.42 -6.52 -1.89
N SER A 50 -2.18 -6.24 -0.83
CA SER A 50 -1.67 -6.34 0.55
C SER A 50 -1.24 -7.77 0.90
N THR A 51 -2.01 -8.79 0.51
CA THR A 51 -1.64 -10.19 0.71
C THR A 51 -0.32 -10.53 0.01
N PHE A 52 -0.16 -10.06 -1.23
CA PHE A 52 1.07 -10.25 -1.99
C PHE A 52 2.27 -9.60 -1.28
N MET A 53 2.15 -8.35 -0.82
CA MET A 53 3.19 -7.69 -0.04
C MET A 53 3.51 -8.41 1.28
N LYS A 54 2.50 -8.88 2.02
CA LYS A 54 2.71 -9.65 3.25
C LYS A 54 3.45 -10.96 2.99
N ASN A 55 3.15 -11.65 1.90
CA ASN A 55 3.85 -12.88 1.52
C ASN A 55 5.33 -12.60 1.20
N ILE A 56 5.62 -11.50 0.52
CA ILE A 56 7.00 -11.05 0.27
C ILE A 56 7.70 -10.71 1.58
N ALA A 57 7.06 -9.89 2.43
CA ALA A 57 7.61 -9.52 3.72
C ALA A 57 7.93 -10.74 4.59
N LYS A 58 7.03 -11.72 4.62
CA LYS A 58 7.27 -12.99 5.32
C LYS A 58 8.51 -13.72 4.79
N TYR A 59 8.62 -13.86 3.46
CA TYR A 59 9.76 -14.54 2.84
C TYR A 59 11.10 -13.89 3.20
N PHE A 60 11.16 -12.56 3.21
CA PHE A 60 12.39 -11.82 3.56
C PHE A 60 12.64 -11.75 5.07
N SER A 61 11.57 -11.70 5.89
CA SER A 61 11.67 -11.79 7.34
C SER A 61 12.30 -13.13 7.77
N ASP A 62 11.90 -14.24 7.13
CA ASP A 62 12.48 -15.57 7.37
C ASP A 62 13.99 -15.62 7.02
N LYS A 63 14.52 -14.61 6.31
CA LYS A 63 15.94 -14.41 5.98
C LYS A 63 16.65 -13.33 6.80
N CYS A 64 16.04 -12.85 7.90
CA CYS A 64 16.56 -11.80 8.76
C CYS A 64 16.73 -10.42 8.07
N GLU A 65 15.88 -10.11 7.09
CA GLU A 65 15.82 -8.80 6.44
C GLU A 65 15.22 -7.74 7.38
N ASN A 66 15.74 -6.51 7.39
CA ASN A 66 15.06 -5.41 8.09
C ASN A 66 13.90 -4.89 7.25
N ILE A 67 12.73 -4.78 7.86
CA ILE A 67 11.49 -4.49 7.13
C ILE A 67 10.78 -3.27 7.72
N GLU A 68 10.37 -2.36 6.84
CA GLU A 68 9.48 -1.26 7.17
C GLU A 68 8.11 -1.50 6.52
N TYR A 69 7.07 -1.59 7.33
CA TYR A 69 5.70 -1.81 6.90
C TYR A 69 4.92 -0.49 6.85
N PHE A 70 4.22 -0.24 5.75
CA PHE A 70 3.36 0.93 5.58
C PHE A 70 1.90 0.47 5.49
N TYR A 71 1.12 0.77 6.54
CA TYR A 71 -0.26 0.32 6.66
C TYR A 71 -1.25 1.32 6.06
N CYS A 72 -2.35 0.76 5.59
CA CYS A 72 -3.45 1.54 5.04
C CYS A 72 -4.17 2.33 6.14
N SER A 73 -4.41 3.61 5.88
CA SER A 73 -5.13 4.50 6.80
C SER A 73 -6.59 4.07 7.03
N SER A 74 -7.14 3.30 6.10
CA SER A 74 -8.54 2.89 6.08
C SER A 74 -8.74 1.43 6.52
N ASP A 75 -7.68 0.62 6.49
CA ASP A 75 -7.67 -0.75 7.00
C ASP A 75 -6.30 -1.03 7.65
N PRO A 76 -6.19 -0.97 8.99
CA PRO A 76 -4.93 -1.22 9.71
C PRO A 76 -4.34 -2.62 9.51
N LYS A 77 -5.12 -3.56 8.95
CA LYS A 77 -4.60 -4.88 8.59
C LYS A 77 -4.09 -4.91 7.15
N SER A 78 -4.40 -3.92 6.31
CA SER A 78 -3.90 -3.83 4.94
C SER A 78 -2.56 -3.08 4.88
N LEU A 79 -1.72 -3.47 3.93
CA LEU A 79 -0.47 -2.78 3.61
C LEU A 79 -0.70 -1.96 2.35
N ASP A 80 -0.22 -0.72 2.37
CA ASP A 80 -0.08 0.16 1.21
C ASP A 80 1.39 0.18 0.72
N GLY A 81 2.33 -0.33 1.52
CA GLY A 81 3.71 -0.51 1.08
C GLY A 81 4.59 -1.31 2.04
N LEU A 82 5.81 -1.57 1.58
CA LEU A 82 6.86 -2.33 2.25
C LEU A 82 8.25 -1.85 1.79
N ASN A 83 9.19 -1.63 2.71
CA ASN A 83 10.61 -1.55 2.37
C ASN A 83 11.37 -2.78 2.87
N LEU A 84 12.18 -3.35 1.98
CA LEU A 84 13.25 -4.29 2.28
C LEU A 84 14.55 -3.48 2.35
N VAL A 85 14.97 -3.15 3.57
CA VAL A 85 16.00 -2.12 3.83
C VAL A 85 17.38 -2.55 3.34
N ASN A 86 17.77 -3.80 3.53
CA ASN A 86 19.08 -4.29 3.13
C ASN A 86 19.15 -4.55 1.62
N GLU A 87 18.05 -4.99 1.02
CA GLU A 87 17.94 -5.18 -0.43
C GLU A 87 17.84 -3.84 -1.19
N ASN A 88 17.57 -2.74 -0.48
CA ASN A 88 17.18 -1.47 -1.05
C ASN A 88 16.03 -1.64 -2.07
N ILE A 89 14.98 -2.35 -1.66
CA ILE A 89 13.76 -2.53 -2.47
C ILE A 89 12.56 -1.93 -1.75
N SER A 90 11.78 -1.12 -2.45
CA SER A 90 10.49 -0.62 -2.00
C SER A 90 9.38 -1.26 -2.83
N ILE A 91 8.28 -1.63 -2.19
CA ILE A 91 7.09 -2.17 -2.85
C ILE A 91 5.91 -1.35 -2.37
N VAL A 92 5.13 -0.81 -3.30
CA VAL A 92 4.04 0.12 -2.97
C VAL A 92 2.78 -0.15 -3.77
N ASP A 93 1.64 0.14 -3.16
CA ASP A 93 0.36 0.17 -3.83
C ASP A 93 0.26 1.44 -4.69
N GLY A 94 0.16 1.26 -6.01
CA GLY A 94 -0.03 2.34 -6.98
C GLY A 94 -1.49 2.69 -7.25
N THR A 95 -2.43 2.21 -6.44
CA THR A 95 -3.86 2.52 -6.57
C THR A 95 -4.15 3.91 -6.01
N SER A 96 -4.98 4.68 -6.72
CA SER A 96 -5.47 5.97 -6.23
C SER A 96 -6.02 5.83 -4.79
N PRO A 97 -5.68 6.72 -3.84
CA PRO A 97 -5.07 8.05 -4.00
C PRO A 97 -3.53 8.07 -4.11
N HIS A 98 -2.87 6.92 -4.02
CA HIS A 98 -1.41 6.77 -4.04
C HIS A 98 -0.84 6.73 -5.46
N VAL A 99 -1.25 7.67 -6.33
CA VAL A 99 -0.85 7.66 -7.75
C VAL A 99 0.67 7.89 -7.85
N ILE A 100 1.40 6.80 -7.84
CA ILE A 100 2.83 6.73 -8.04
C ILE A 100 2.99 6.10 -9.41
N ASP A 101 3.16 6.94 -10.42
CA ASP A 101 3.69 6.47 -11.68
C ASP A 101 5.22 6.33 -11.56
N ALA A 102 5.79 5.43 -12.37
CA ALA A 102 7.22 5.30 -12.46
C ALA A 102 7.81 6.65 -12.88
N SER A 103 8.62 7.27 -12.02
CA SER A 103 9.30 8.53 -12.30
C SER A 103 10.43 8.30 -13.30
N VAL A 104 11.14 7.18 -13.19
CA VAL A 104 12.12 6.73 -14.20
C VAL A 104 12.03 5.21 -14.38
N PRO A 105 11.17 4.73 -15.31
CA PRO A 105 10.98 3.30 -15.56
C PRO A 105 12.30 2.57 -15.80
N MET A 106 12.46 1.40 -15.18
CA MET A 106 13.63 0.51 -15.23
C MET A 106 14.95 1.05 -14.68
N VAL A 107 15.04 2.34 -14.36
CA VAL A 107 16.19 2.92 -13.65
C VAL A 107 15.97 2.80 -12.14
N CYS A 108 14.80 3.19 -11.66
CA CYS A 108 14.42 3.08 -10.25
C CYS A 108 13.04 2.46 -10.04
N ASP A 109 12.26 2.21 -11.11
CA ASP A 109 10.86 1.80 -10.99
C ASP A 109 10.45 0.64 -11.89
N LYS A 110 9.57 -0.24 -11.40
CA LYS A 110 8.86 -1.24 -12.18
C LYS A 110 7.40 -1.38 -11.76
N ILE A 111 6.49 -1.35 -12.73
CA ILE A 111 5.06 -1.59 -12.49
C ILE A 111 4.77 -3.08 -12.59
N ILE A 112 3.95 -3.59 -11.67
CA ILE A 112 3.37 -4.94 -11.69
C ILE A 112 1.86 -4.80 -11.60
N ASN A 113 1.12 -5.22 -12.64
CA ASN A 113 -0.34 -5.21 -12.62
C ASN A 113 -0.88 -6.55 -12.13
N VAL A 114 -1.29 -6.62 -10.86
CA VAL A 114 -1.89 -7.85 -10.32
C VAL A 114 -3.36 -8.01 -10.73
N GLY A 115 -3.98 -6.96 -11.29
CA GLY A 115 -5.36 -7.01 -11.76
C GLY A 115 -5.58 -7.94 -12.96
N GLU A 116 -4.52 -8.25 -13.70
CA GLU A 116 -4.57 -9.19 -14.83
C GLU A 116 -4.81 -10.64 -14.40
N PHE A 117 -4.63 -10.97 -13.12
CA PHE A 117 -4.78 -12.33 -12.59
C PHE A 117 -6.12 -12.56 -11.86
N ILE A 118 -7.07 -11.61 -11.97
CA ILE A 118 -8.40 -11.75 -11.35
C ILE A 118 -9.28 -12.66 -12.22
N SER A 119 -10.00 -13.60 -11.60
CA SER A 119 -11.01 -14.38 -12.31
C SER A 119 -12.16 -13.50 -12.80
N SER A 120 -12.61 -13.74 -14.03
CA SER A 120 -13.83 -13.13 -14.58
C SER A 120 -15.10 -13.46 -13.78
N ASP A 121 -15.05 -14.47 -12.89
CA ASP A 121 -16.17 -14.83 -12.02
C ASP A 121 -16.63 -13.69 -11.10
N VAL A 122 -15.75 -12.72 -10.80
CA VAL A 122 -16.11 -11.50 -10.06
C VAL A 122 -17.29 -10.78 -10.69
N ALA A 123 -17.47 -10.86 -12.01
CA ALA A 123 -18.60 -10.22 -12.71
C ALA A 123 -19.97 -10.73 -12.21
N LYS A 124 -20.05 -11.96 -11.68
CA LYS A 124 -21.26 -12.54 -11.10
C LYS A 124 -21.76 -11.77 -9.87
N HIS A 125 -20.87 -11.04 -9.20
CA HIS A 125 -21.16 -10.24 -8.00
C HIS A 125 -21.23 -8.73 -8.29
N SER A 126 -21.31 -8.33 -9.56
CA SER A 126 -21.24 -6.92 -9.99
C SER A 126 -22.24 -6.00 -9.26
N ASN A 127 -23.50 -6.40 -9.12
CA ASN A 127 -24.52 -5.59 -8.43
C ASN A 127 -24.17 -5.33 -6.96
N GLU A 128 -23.69 -6.35 -6.25
CA GLU A 128 -23.28 -6.26 -4.85
C GLU A 128 -22.06 -5.35 -4.71
N ILE A 129 -21.05 -5.55 -5.57
CA ILE A 129 -19.81 -4.75 -5.59
C ILE A 129 -20.14 -3.27 -5.82
N LEU A 130 -20.98 -2.96 -6.81
CA LEU A 130 -21.38 -1.58 -7.11
C LEU A 130 -22.12 -0.94 -5.94
N SER A 131 -23.03 -1.69 -5.30
CA SER A 131 -23.75 -1.21 -4.11
C SER A 131 -22.80 -0.86 -2.96
N ILE A 132 -21.80 -1.71 -2.68
CA ILE A 132 -20.81 -1.48 -1.63
C ILE A 132 -19.93 -0.26 -1.97
N ILE A 133 -19.54 -0.10 -3.24
CA ILE A 133 -18.75 1.07 -3.68
C ILE A 133 -19.53 2.37 -3.45
N ASP A 134 -20.82 2.39 -3.78
CA ASP A 134 -21.68 3.55 -3.57
C ASP A 134 -21.89 3.86 -2.09
N GLU A 135 -22.10 2.84 -1.26
CA GLU A 135 -22.22 2.99 0.18
C GLU A 135 -20.93 3.55 0.80
N LYS A 136 -19.78 2.96 0.43
CA LYS A 136 -18.46 3.45 0.84
C LYS A 136 -18.31 4.94 0.52
N LYS A 137 -18.67 5.36 -0.69
CA LYS A 137 -18.59 6.77 -1.10
C LYS A 137 -19.43 7.69 -0.20
N LYS A 138 -20.64 7.28 0.16
CA LYS A 138 -21.51 8.04 1.08
C LYS A 138 -20.89 8.16 2.48
N ILE A 139 -20.32 7.07 2.99
CA ILE A 139 -19.64 7.05 4.30
C ILE A 139 -18.46 8.03 4.32
N TYR A 140 -17.59 8.00 3.29
CA TYR A 140 -16.45 8.92 3.21
C TYR A 140 -16.89 10.39 3.11
N ASN A 141 -17.95 10.68 2.35
CA ASN A 141 -18.49 12.04 2.29
C ASN A 141 -18.95 12.54 3.66
N ASN A 142 -19.59 11.69 4.46
CA ASN A 142 -20.00 12.03 5.81
C ASN A 142 -18.81 12.13 6.78
N LEU A 143 -17.86 11.21 6.69
CA LEU A 143 -16.61 11.23 7.45
C LEU A 143 -15.92 12.59 7.33
N TYR A 144 -15.72 13.09 6.11
CA TYR A 144 -15.05 14.37 5.92
C TYR A 144 -15.86 15.56 6.43
N LYS A 145 -17.19 15.51 6.38
CA LYS A 145 -18.04 16.54 7.03
C LYS A 145 -17.82 16.56 8.54
N TYR A 146 -17.83 15.40 9.19
CA TYR A 146 -17.62 15.30 10.64
C TYR A 146 -16.21 15.70 11.06
N LEU A 147 -15.19 15.22 10.34
CA LEU A 147 -13.80 15.60 10.61
C LEU A 147 -13.55 17.10 10.41
N ASN A 148 -14.23 17.74 9.45
CA ASN A 148 -14.13 19.17 9.25
C ASN A 148 -14.84 19.98 10.35
N ALA A 149 -15.98 19.48 10.86
CA ALA A 149 -16.74 20.14 11.91
C ALA A 149 -16.07 20.09 13.29
N GLY A 150 -15.15 19.14 13.51
CA GLY A 150 -14.38 19.02 14.75
C GLY A 150 -13.07 19.81 14.79
N LYS A 151 -12.84 20.71 13.82
CA LYS A 151 -11.67 21.60 13.79
C LYS A 151 -11.85 22.83 14.66
#